data_AF-A0A1B6FUF1-F1
#
_entry.id   AF-A0A1B6FUF1-F1
#
_cell.length_a   1.000
_cell.length_b   1.000
_cell.length_c   1.000
_cell.angle_alpha   90.00
_cell.angle_beta   90.00
_cell.angle_gamma   90.00
#
_symmetry.space_group_name_H-M   'P 1'
#
loop_
_entity.id
_entity.type
_entity.pdbx_description
1 polymer ?
#
loop_
_entity_poly.entity_id
_entity_poly.type
_entity_poly.pdbx_seq_one_letter_code
_entity_poly.pdbx_strand_id
1 'polypeptide(L)'
;VKGRMAVNIPTIKLNNGRHMPAVGLGTWQMDDAQAEKAVLQAIDLGYRHFDTAFIYHNEVAIGKAVRQKIREGVIKREDIFITSKLWCTSHSPEAVLPACHRSHRYLSLDYIDLYLVHWPFGLKSKTESRNPQVFDEFDSTSLEETWREMEKCVDEGLVRSIGVSNY
;
A
#
# COMPACT_ATOMS: atom_id res chain seq x y z
N VAL A 1 -6.67 -17.56 -28.01
CA VAL A 1 -5.19 -17.62 -28.05
C VAL A 1 -4.74 -18.65 -27.02
N LYS A 2 -3.96 -19.64 -27.46
CA LYS A 2 -3.46 -20.78 -26.67
C LYS A 2 -2.59 -20.32 -25.50
N GLY A 3 -2.81 -20.96 -24.35
CA GLY A 3 -1.96 -21.05 -23.15
C GLY A 3 -0.79 -20.08 -23.01
N ARG A 4 -1.02 -18.92 -22.38
CA ARG A 4 0.07 -18.29 -21.61
C ARG A 4 0.35 -19.24 -20.44
N MET A 5 1.58 -19.76 -20.34
CA MET A 5 2.02 -20.39 -19.10
C MET A 5 1.79 -19.37 -17.98
N ALA A 6 0.99 -19.73 -16.99
CA ALA A 6 0.82 -18.91 -15.81
C ALA A 6 2.21 -18.74 -15.18
N VAL A 7 2.67 -17.49 -15.09
CA VAL A 7 3.94 -17.19 -14.41
C VAL A 7 3.74 -17.56 -12.95
N ASN A 8 4.42 -18.61 -12.49
CA ASN A 8 4.38 -19.03 -11.11
C ASN A 8 5.37 -18.16 -10.31
N ILE A 9 4.87 -17.07 -9.71
CA ILE A 9 5.67 -16.21 -8.85
C ILE A 9 5.79 -16.88 -7.48
N PRO A 10 7.00 -17.22 -6.99
CA PRO A 10 7.16 -17.82 -5.67
C PRO A 10 6.66 -16.86 -4.59
N THR A 11 6.22 -17.41 -3.46
CA THR A 11 5.75 -16.64 -2.31
C THR A 11 6.71 -16.76 -1.14
N ILE A 12 6.75 -15.72 -0.32
CA ILE A 12 7.46 -15.67 0.95
C ILE A 12 6.42 -15.72 2.07
N LYS A 13 6.60 -16.65 3.01
CA LYS A 13 5.77 -16.71 4.21
C LYS A 13 6.24 -15.65 5.21
N LEU A 14 5.38 -14.70 5.52
CA LEU A 14 5.60 -13.68 6.54
C LEU A 14 5.48 -14.29 7.95
N ASN A 15 5.98 -13.58 8.96
CA ASN A 15 5.98 -14.03 10.36
C ASN A 15 4.57 -14.28 10.93
N ASN A 16 3.54 -13.62 10.39
CA ASN A 16 2.14 -13.82 10.75
C ASN A 16 1.44 -14.94 9.93
N GLY A 17 2.21 -15.73 9.17
CA GLY A 17 1.74 -16.88 8.41
C GLY A 17 1.13 -16.56 7.04
N ARG A 18 1.00 -15.27 6.68
CA ARG A 18 0.51 -14.84 5.35
C ARG A 18 1.59 -15.03 4.28
N HIS A 19 1.17 -15.12 3.03
CA HIS A 19 2.07 -15.34 1.90
C HIS A 19 2.09 -14.10 1.02
N MET A 20 3.28 -13.56 0.78
CA MET A 20 3.51 -12.41 -0.09
C MET A 20 4.19 -12.88 -1.38
N PRO A 21 3.70 -12.52 -2.58
CA PRO A 21 4.42 -12.80 -3.82
C PRO A 21 5.78 -12.10 -3.83
N ALA A 22 6.83 -12.86 -4.14
CA ALA A 22 8.23 -12.39 -4.09
C ALA A 22 8.54 -11.35 -5.17
N VAL A 23 7.72 -11.27 -6.22
CA VAL A 23 7.83 -10.27 -7.29
C VAL A 23 6.55 -9.42 -7.28
N GLY A 24 6.73 -8.12 -7.13
CA GLY A 24 5.66 -7.12 -7.18
C GLY A 24 5.96 -5.98 -8.15
N LEU A 25 4.92 -5.27 -8.57
CA LEU A 25 5.03 -4.05 -9.37
C LEU A 25 5.08 -2.83 -8.44
N GLY A 26 6.17 -2.07 -8.49
CA GLY A 26 6.25 -0.75 -7.85
C GLY A 26 5.56 0.33 -8.68
N THR A 27 4.83 1.24 -8.03
CA THR A 27 4.02 2.28 -8.71
C THR A 27 4.50 3.71 -8.46
N TRP A 28 5.68 3.87 -7.85
CA TRP A 28 6.28 5.19 -7.67
C TRP A 28 6.55 5.87 -9.01
N GLN A 29 6.37 7.20 -9.06
CA GLN A 29 6.52 8.07 -10.24
C GLN A 29 5.52 7.85 -11.38
N MET A 30 4.56 6.93 -11.24
CA MET A 30 3.45 6.80 -12.20
C MET A 30 2.36 7.82 -11.87
N ASP A 31 1.90 8.55 -12.87
CA ASP A 31 0.61 9.24 -12.79
C ASP A 31 -0.57 8.24 -12.77
N ASP A 32 -1.79 8.73 -12.57
CA ASP A 32 -2.98 7.88 -12.50
C ASP A 32 -3.19 7.03 -13.76
N ALA A 33 -2.98 7.61 -14.95
CA ALA A 33 -3.22 6.91 -16.22
C ALA A 33 -2.17 5.81 -16.46
N GLN A 34 -0.90 6.09 -16.12
CA GLN A 34 0.19 5.14 -16.16
C GLN A 34 -0.02 4.02 -15.14
N ALA A 35 -0.38 4.35 -13.91
CA ALA A 35 -0.61 3.38 -12.84
C ALA A 35 -1.78 2.44 -13.16
N GLU A 36 -2.93 2.99 -13.59
CA GLU A 36 -4.10 2.19 -13.97
C GLU A 36 -3.74 1.20 -15.10
N LYS A 37 -3.11 1.71 -16.16
CA LYS A 37 -2.69 0.88 -17.31
C LYS A 37 -1.68 -0.19 -16.90
N ALA A 38 -0.67 0.17 -16.12
CA ALA A 38 0.38 -0.76 -15.69
C ALA A 38 -0.21 -1.89 -14.83
N VAL A 39 -1.09 -1.57 -13.88
CA VAL A 39 -1.74 -2.56 -13.02
C VAL A 39 -2.62 -3.51 -13.82
N LEU A 40 -3.45 -3.00 -14.74
CA LEU A 40 -4.29 -3.84 -15.61
C LEU A 40 -3.44 -4.85 -16.40
N GLN A 41 -2.36 -4.38 -17.03
CA GLN A 41 -1.46 -5.22 -17.82
C GLN A 41 -0.68 -6.21 -16.95
N ALA A 42 -0.19 -5.78 -15.78
CA ALA A 42 0.55 -6.63 -14.87
C ALA A 42 -0.31 -7.79 -14.36
N ILE A 43 -1.59 -7.55 -14.05
CA ILE A 43 -2.54 -8.62 -13.68
C ILE A 43 -2.66 -9.65 -14.81
N ASP A 44 -2.78 -9.21 -16.06
CA ASP A 44 -2.87 -10.07 -17.26
C ASP A 44 -1.56 -10.82 -17.57
N LEU A 45 -0.43 -10.35 -17.04
CA LEU A 45 0.88 -10.98 -17.12
C LEU A 45 1.16 -11.94 -15.94
N GLY A 46 0.29 -11.96 -14.92
CA GLY A 46 0.40 -12.86 -13.77
C GLY A 46 0.92 -12.21 -12.49
N TYR A 47 1.16 -10.89 -12.46
CA TYR A 47 1.50 -10.21 -11.21
C TYR A 47 0.35 -10.28 -10.23
N ARG A 48 0.70 -10.49 -8.96
CA ARG A 48 -0.24 -10.54 -7.84
C ARG A 48 0.16 -9.64 -6.69
N HIS A 49 1.27 -8.92 -6.78
CA HIS A 49 1.72 -7.99 -5.74
C HIS A 49 1.91 -6.59 -6.33
N PHE A 50 1.29 -5.58 -5.72
CA PHE A 50 1.44 -4.17 -6.08
C PHE A 50 1.92 -3.37 -4.88
N ASP A 51 3.07 -2.71 -5.04
CA ASP A 51 3.63 -1.79 -4.06
C ASP A 51 3.20 -0.36 -4.38
N THR A 52 2.36 0.19 -3.52
CA THR A 52 1.89 1.57 -3.54
C THR A 52 2.31 2.29 -2.26
N ALA A 53 1.99 3.57 -2.16
CA ALA A 53 2.05 4.36 -0.93
C ALA A 53 1.07 5.52 -1.06
N PHE A 54 0.53 5.96 0.08
CA PHE A 54 -0.30 7.17 0.15
C PHE A 54 0.31 8.34 -0.64
N ILE A 55 1.60 8.55 -0.40
CA ILE A 55 2.31 9.68 -0.96
C ILE A 55 2.44 9.59 -2.48
N TYR A 56 2.27 8.42 -3.12
CA TYR A 56 2.38 8.28 -4.57
C TYR A 56 1.19 8.89 -5.33
N HIS A 57 0.13 9.30 -4.63
CA HIS A 57 -1.04 10.00 -5.18
C HIS A 57 -1.72 9.27 -6.35
N ASN A 58 -1.58 7.94 -6.40
CA ASN A 58 -2.14 7.10 -7.46
C ASN A 58 -2.90 5.86 -6.93
N GLU A 59 -3.16 5.80 -5.61
CA GLU A 59 -3.90 4.71 -4.97
C GLU A 59 -5.31 4.54 -5.55
N VAL A 60 -5.97 5.64 -5.94
CA VAL A 60 -7.31 5.61 -6.56
C VAL A 60 -7.29 4.87 -7.90
N ALA A 61 -6.32 5.19 -8.76
CA ALA A 61 -6.13 4.55 -10.06
C ALA A 61 -5.81 3.05 -9.93
N ILE A 62 -4.92 2.70 -9.00
CA ILE A 62 -4.55 1.31 -8.70
C ILE A 62 -5.77 0.52 -8.21
N GLY A 63 -6.52 1.07 -7.25
CA GLY A 63 -7.74 0.48 -6.73
C GLY A 63 -8.79 0.23 -7.82
N LYS A 64 -8.99 1.21 -8.71
CA LYS A 64 -9.88 1.11 -9.86
C LYS A 64 -9.48 -0.04 -10.79
N ALA A 65 -8.20 -0.17 -11.14
CA ALA A 65 -7.70 -1.24 -11.98
C ALA A 65 -7.94 -2.64 -11.37
N VAL A 66 -7.65 -2.81 -10.08
CA VAL A 66 -7.88 -4.07 -9.36
C VAL A 66 -9.38 -4.43 -9.35
N ARG A 67 -10.25 -3.49 -8.98
CA ARG A 67 -11.71 -3.71 -9.00
C ARG A 67 -12.24 -4.03 -10.38
N GLN A 68 -11.67 -3.43 -11.43
CA GLN A 68 -12.03 -3.78 -12.80
C GLN A 68 -11.71 -5.24 -13.10
N LYS A 69 -10.50 -5.72 -12.80
CA LYS A 69 -10.10 -7.11 -13.04
C LYS A 69 -10.89 -8.12 -12.20
N ILE A 70 -11.33 -7.72 -11.01
CA ILE A 70 -12.27 -8.50 -10.20
C ILE A 70 -13.64 -8.59 -10.89
N ARG A 71 -14.20 -7.46 -11.35
CA ARG A 71 -15.49 -7.44 -12.07
C ARG A 71 -15.46 -8.23 -13.38
N GLU A 72 -14.33 -8.23 -14.08
CA GLU A 72 -14.09 -9.04 -15.28
C GLU A 72 -13.93 -10.54 -14.99
N GLY A 73 -13.80 -10.93 -13.71
CA GLY A 73 -13.61 -12.32 -13.29
C GLY A 73 -12.19 -12.86 -13.54
N VAL A 74 -11.21 -11.98 -13.79
CA VAL A 74 -9.80 -12.35 -14.06
C VAL A 74 -9.08 -12.78 -12.77
N ILE A 75 -9.45 -12.18 -11.65
CA ILE A 75 -8.89 -12.40 -10.31
C ILE A 75 -10.00 -12.24 -9.26
N LYS A 76 -9.74 -12.72 -8.05
CA LYS A 76 -10.48 -12.36 -6.84
C LYS A 76 -9.66 -11.40 -5.98
N ARG A 77 -10.26 -10.79 -4.96
CA ARG A 77 -9.54 -9.87 -4.06
C ARG A 77 -8.39 -10.61 -3.37
N GLU A 78 -8.63 -11.82 -2.88
CA GLU A 78 -7.65 -12.66 -2.18
C GLU A 78 -6.48 -13.15 -3.05
N ASP A 79 -6.57 -13.00 -4.38
CA ASP A 79 -5.46 -13.29 -5.27
C ASP A 79 -4.41 -12.16 -5.27
N ILE A 80 -4.76 -10.95 -4.84
CA ILE A 80 -3.90 -9.76 -4.90
C ILE A 80 -3.33 -9.43 -3.52
N PHE A 81 -2.05 -9.08 -3.51
CA PHE A 81 -1.31 -8.55 -2.37
C PHE A 81 -1.06 -7.06 -2.61
N ILE A 82 -1.71 -6.20 -1.83
CA ILE A 82 -1.50 -4.74 -1.88
C ILE A 82 -0.64 -4.30 -0.69
N THR A 83 0.48 -3.64 -1.00
CA THR A 83 1.30 -2.94 -0.02
C THR A 83 1.03 -1.44 -0.11
N SER A 84 0.73 -0.77 1.00
CA SER A 84 0.70 0.70 1.11
C SER A 84 1.56 1.18 2.27
N LYS A 85 1.75 2.49 2.40
CA LYS A 85 2.69 3.08 3.37
C LYS A 85 2.13 4.33 4.03
N LEU A 86 2.27 4.39 5.36
CA LEU A 86 2.02 5.56 6.20
C LEU A 86 3.05 6.64 5.89
N TRP A 87 2.59 7.84 5.51
CA TRP A 87 3.49 8.95 5.22
C TRP A 87 3.97 9.67 6.48
N CYS A 88 5.12 10.34 6.37
CA CYS A 88 5.80 11.01 7.48
C CYS A 88 4.92 12.03 8.21
N THR A 89 3.93 12.63 7.53
CA THR A 89 3.00 13.61 8.13
C THR A 89 1.85 12.98 8.91
N SER A 90 1.91 11.70 9.23
CA SER A 90 0.86 10.98 9.96
C SER A 90 1.43 10.01 10.99
N HIS A 91 2.60 10.33 11.56
CA HIS A 91 3.21 9.54 12.63
C HIS A 91 2.55 9.75 13.99
N SER A 92 1.96 10.92 14.26
CA SER A 92 1.31 11.18 15.54
C SER A 92 0.19 10.17 15.80
N PRO A 93 -0.02 9.72 17.05
CA PRO A 93 -0.92 8.60 17.32
C PRO A 93 -2.34 8.81 16.79
N GLU A 94 -2.86 10.02 16.93
CA GLU A 94 -4.19 10.39 16.44
C GLU A 94 -4.31 10.45 14.91
N ALA A 95 -3.20 10.47 14.17
CA ALA A 95 -3.17 10.60 12.71
C ALA A 95 -3.00 9.26 11.97
N VAL A 96 -2.40 8.24 12.60
CA VAL A 96 -2.07 6.96 11.96
C VAL A 96 -3.32 6.25 11.44
N LEU A 97 -4.31 6.02 12.30
CA LEU A 97 -5.52 5.30 11.94
C LEU A 97 -6.33 6.06 10.87
N PRO A 98 -6.57 7.38 10.98
CA PRO A 98 -7.16 8.16 9.89
C PRO A 98 -6.37 8.07 8.57
N ALA A 99 -5.04 8.02 8.60
CA ALA A 99 -4.22 7.88 7.39
C ALA A 99 -4.39 6.50 6.74
N CYS A 100 -4.45 5.43 7.53
CA CYS A 100 -4.78 4.10 7.05
C CYS A 100 -6.16 4.06 6.40
N HIS A 101 -7.18 4.66 7.04
CA HIS A 101 -8.53 4.80 6.46
C HIS A 101 -8.53 5.62 5.15
N ARG A 102 -7.66 6.63 5.00
CA ARG A 102 -7.52 7.36 3.72
C ARG A 102 -7.01 6.45 2.61
N SER A 103 -5.90 5.75 2.82
CA SER A 103 -5.38 4.80 1.82
C SER A 103 -6.37 3.67 1.53
N HIS A 104 -7.03 3.13 2.55
CA HIS A 104 -8.08 2.13 2.39
C HIS A 104 -9.24 2.64 1.51
N ARG A 105 -9.70 3.88 1.73
CA ARG A 105 -10.74 4.51 0.89
C ARG A 105 -10.28 4.79 -0.53
N TYR A 106 -9.06 5.28 -0.73
CA TYR A 106 -8.52 5.53 -2.07
C TYR A 106 -8.39 4.25 -2.88
N LEU A 107 -7.80 3.22 -2.27
CA LEU A 107 -7.75 1.89 -2.87
C LEU A 107 -9.15 1.31 -3.05
N SER A 108 -10.09 1.56 -2.14
CA SER A 108 -11.45 1.03 -2.15
C SER A 108 -11.45 -0.50 -2.41
N LEU A 109 -10.77 -1.20 -1.50
CA LEU A 109 -10.64 -2.66 -1.45
C LEU A 109 -10.96 -3.12 -0.03
N ASP A 110 -11.29 -4.40 0.15
CA ASP A 110 -11.76 -4.94 1.45
C ASP A 110 -10.71 -4.83 2.59
N TYR A 111 -9.42 -4.85 2.25
CA TYR A 111 -8.30 -4.70 3.18
C TYR A 111 -7.03 -4.33 2.41
N ILE A 112 -5.97 -3.93 3.13
CA ILE A 112 -4.58 -3.81 2.64
C ILE A 112 -3.77 -5.00 3.17
N ASP A 113 -2.94 -5.62 2.35
CA ASP A 113 -2.20 -6.83 2.76
C ASP A 113 -1.01 -6.52 3.66
N LEU A 114 -0.33 -5.41 3.35
CA LEU A 114 0.83 -4.92 4.09
C LEU A 114 0.79 -3.40 4.19
N TYR A 115 0.87 -2.87 5.41
CA TYR A 115 0.96 -1.43 5.64
C TYR A 115 2.27 -1.08 6.35
N LEU A 116 3.09 -0.25 5.71
CA LEU A 116 4.44 0.04 6.18
C LEU A 116 4.54 1.45 6.78
N VAL A 117 5.29 1.62 7.85
CA VAL A 117 5.85 2.94 8.18
C VAL A 117 6.87 3.31 7.09
N HIS A 118 6.60 4.35 6.30
CA HIS A 118 7.41 4.64 5.10
C HIS A 118 8.83 5.09 5.43
N TRP A 119 9.00 5.90 6.48
CA TRP A 119 10.29 6.40 6.96
C TRP A 119 10.31 6.42 8.50
N PRO A 120 11.49 6.31 9.15
CA PRO A 120 11.61 6.19 10.60
C PRO A 120 11.42 7.50 11.37
N PHE A 121 10.74 8.50 10.79
CA PHE A 121 10.56 9.81 11.39
C PHE A 121 9.26 10.47 10.93
N GLY A 122 8.63 11.22 11.83
CA GLY A 122 7.47 12.04 11.53
C GLY A 122 7.85 13.48 11.16
N LEU A 123 6.94 14.15 10.44
CA LEU A 123 7.09 15.53 10.01
C LEU A 123 5.81 16.31 10.28
N LYS A 124 5.93 17.52 10.82
CA LYS A 124 4.81 18.46 10.90
C LYS A 124 4.69 19.21 9.58
N SER A 125 3.49 19.19 9.01
CA SER A 125 3.18 19.94 7.79
C SER A 125 1.71 20.34 7.76
N LYS A 126 1.44 21.54 7.27
CA LYS A 126 0.07 22.00 6.95
C LYS A 126 -0.45 21.42 5.63
N THR A 127 0.41 20.74 4.86
CA THR A 127 0.07 20.18 3.54
C THR A 127 0.58 18.76 3.38
N GLU A 128 -0.18 17.91 2.68
CA GLU A 128 0.30 16.60 2.26
C GLU A 128 1.22 16.77 1.05
N SER A 129 2.50 17.03 1.29
CA SER A 129 3.49 17.30 0.24
C SER A 129 4.64 16.30 0.26
N ARG A 130 5.23 16.10 -0.93
CA ARG A 130 6.48 15.36 -1.12
C ARG A 130 7.71 16.25 -0.99
N ASN A 131 7.54 17.56 -1.10
CA ASN A 131 8.65 18.49 -1.18
C ASN A 131 9.27 18.65 0.22
N PRO A 132 10.55 18.28 0.42
CA PRO A 132 11.23 18.45 1.70
C PRO A 132 11.22 19.89 2.23
N GLN A 133 11.12 20.87 1.34
CA GLN A 133 11.19 22.29 1.66
C GLN A 133 9.91 22.85 2.29
N VAL A 134 8.80 22.09 2.29
CA VAL A 134 7.55 22.52 2.94
C VAL A 134 7.30 21.81 4.28
N PHE A 135 8.29 21.08 4.79
CA PHE A 135 8.22 20.52 6.13
C PHE A 135 8.72 21.55 7.12
N ASP A 136 7.86 21.88 8.08
CA ASP A 136 8.13 22.93 9.05
C ASP A 136 9.10 22.42 10.12
N GLU A 137 8.84 21.22 10.66
CA GLU A 137 9.57 20.63 11.78
C GLU A 137 9.47 19.10 11.77
N PHE A 138 10.36 18.43 12.50
CA PHE A 138 10.17 17.03 12.86
C PHE A 138 9.05 16.87 13.90
N ASP A 139 8.30 15.78 13.76
CA ASP A 139 7.42 15.29 14.81
C ASP A 139 8.26 14.60 15.89
N SER A 140 7.95 14.82 17.16
CA SER A 140 8.62 14.19 18.30
C SER A 140 8.07 12.79 18.63
N THR A 141 7.05 12.33 17.92
CA THR A 141 6.44 11.01 18.10
C THR A 141 7.47 9.92 17.83
N SER A 142 7.64 9.02 18.80
CA SER A 142 8.51 7.87 18.65
C SER A 142 7.91 6.84 17.68
N LEU A 143 8.76 6.00 17.08
CA LEU A 143 8.26 4.89 16.28
C LEU A 143 7.35 3.96 17.10
N GLU A 144 7.68 3.72 18.36
CA GLU A 144 6.92 2.83 19.23
C GLU A 144 5.48 3.30 19.40
N GLU A 145 5.28 4.62 19.53
CA GLU A 145 3.96 5.25 19.55
C GLU A 145 3.24 5.09 18.22
N THR A 146 3.90 5.39 17.08
CA THR A 146 3.34 5.15 15.74
C THR A 146 2.97 3.67 15.55
N TRP A 147 3.82 2.75 15.99
CA TRP A 147 3.67 1.31 15.81
C TRP A 147 2.46 0.76 16.58
N ARG A 148 2.22 1.22 17.81
CA ARG A 148 1.03 0.86 18.58
C ARG A 148 -0.27 1.22 17.86
N GLU A 149 -0.30 2.31 17.11
CA GLU A 149 -1.46 2.66 16.30
C GLU A 149 -1.53 1.87 14.98
N MET A 150 -0.39 1.50 14.41
CA MET A 150 -0.33 0.56 13.27
C MET A 150 -0.90 -0.81 13.66
N GLU A 151 -0.70 -1.27 14.90
CA GLU A 151 -1.31 -2.50 15.43
C GLU A 151 -2.84 -2.39 15.48
N LYS A 152 -3.40 -1.23 15.85
CA LYS A 152 -4.86 -1.01 15.80
C LYS A 152 -5.44 -1.10 14.39
N CYS A 153 -4.69 -0.69 13.37
CA CYS A 153 -5.11 -0.90 11.98
C CYS A 153 -5.29 -2.40 11.65
N VAL A 154 -4.49 -3.29 12.27
CA VAL A 154 -4.64 -4.75 12.16
C VAL A 154 -5.89 -5.22 12.91
N ASP A 155 -6.08 -4.74 14.13
CA ASP A 155 -7.23 -5.10 14.98
C ASP A 155 -8.57 -4.70 14.36
N GLU A 156 -8.64 -3.54 13.68
CA GLU A 156 -9.81 -3.09 12.92
C GLU A 156 -10.00 -3.85 11.59
N GLY A 157 -9.06 -4.71 11.20
CA GLY A 157 -9.11 -5.48 9.96
C GLY A 157 -8.84 -4.68 8.69
N LEU A 158 -8.42 -3.41 8.81
CA LEU A 158 -8.05 -2.57 7.67
C LEU A 158 -6.81 -3.10 6.96
N VAL A 159 -5.86 -3.61 7.74
CA VAL A 159 -4.59 -4.16 7.25
C VAL A 159 -4.39 -5.59 7.77
N ARG A 160 -3.71 -6.42 6.98
CA ARG A 160 -3.46 -7.83 7.31
C ARG A 160 -2.11 -8.08 7.96
N SER A 161 -1.14 -7.22 7.64
CA SER A 161 0.24 -7.24 8.12
C SER A 161 0.73 -5.80 8.21
N ILE A 162 1.66 -5.55 9.13
CA ILE A 162 2.35 -4.26 9.26
C ILE A 162 3.86 -4.46 9.22
N GLY A 163 4.59 -3.41 8.86
CA GLY A 163 6.05 -3.44 8.75
C GLY A 163 6.66 -2.06 8.69
N VAL A 164 7.94 -2.03 8.37
CA VAL A 164 8.73 -0.79 8.26
C VAL A 164 9.47 -0.72 6.93
N SER A 165 9.79 0.50 6.51
CA SER A 165 10.65 0.80 5.37
C SER A 165 11.71 1.82 5.80
N ASN A 166 12.89 1.75 5.19
CA ASN A 166 14.01 2.66 5.44
C ASN A 166 14.45 2.69 6.93
N TYR A 167 14.45 1.52 7.58
CA TYR A 167 14.83 1.31 8.97
C TYR A 167 16.25 0.77 9.11
#